data_AF-A0AAV4B746-F1
#
_entry.id   AF-A0AAV4B746-F1
#
_cell.length_a   1.000
_cell.length_b   1.000
_cell.length_c   1.000
_cell.angle_alpha   90.00
_cell.angle_beta   90.00
_cell.angle_gamma   90.00
#
_symmetry.space_group_name_H-M   'P 1'
#
loop_
_entity.id
_entity.type
_entity.pdbx_description
1 polymer ?
#
loop_
_entity_poly.entity_id
_entity_poly.type
_entity_poly.pdbx_seq_one_letter_code
_entity_poly.pdbx_strand_id
1 'polypeptide(L)'
;MVFSEEEMVEELSGVTHARRIKVRRGEDKIQTETVVLTFDSPKPPSRIRAGYLTLDVRPYVPLPMRYYKCQRYGHGKDRCKKPAAVCVRCGKGGHVERNCSADPHCISC
;
A
#
# COMPACT_ATOMS: atom_id res chain seq x y z
N MET A 1 16.08 1.93 9.66
CA MET A 1 16.18 3.40 9.89
C MET A 1 15.26 3.80 11.05
N VAL A 2 15.82 4.36 12.14
CA VAL A 2 15.16 4.48 13.47
C VAL A 2 14.35 5.78 13.66
N PHE A 3 14.43 6.74 12.74
CA PHE A 3 13.72 8.02 12.88
C PHE A 3 12.20 7.87 12.93
N SER A 4 11.55 8.68 13.77
CA SER A 4 10.10 8.86 13.76
C SER A 4 9.65 9.60 12.51
N GLU A 5 8.34 9.61 12.24
CA GLU A 5 7.79 10.36 11.10
C GLU A 5 7.96 11.87 11.32
N GLU A 6 7.85 12.34 12.56
CA GLU A 6 8.03 13.73 12.95
C GLU A 6 9.48 14.20 12.77
N GLU A 7 10.45 13.42 13.27
CA GLU A 7 11.88 13.71 13.10
C GLU A 7 12.27 13.84 11.62
N MET A 8 11.66 13.03 10.73
CA MET A 8 11.91 13.13 9.29
C MET A 8 11.40 14.44 8.68
N VAL A 9 10.30 14.99 9.21
CA VAL A 9 9.76 16.26 8.73
C VAL A 9 10.62 17.43 9.22
N GLU A 10 11.16 17.36 10.43
CA GLU A 10 12.00 18.41 11.01
C GLU A 10 13.41 18.44 10.40
N GLU A 11 14.02 17.27 10.18
CA GLU A 11 15.44 17.18 9.79
C GLU A 11 15.67 17.16 8.27
N LEU A 12 14.67 16.74 7.47
CA LEU A 12 14.82 16.65 6.02
C LEU A 12 14.29 17.91 5.33
N SER A 13 15.19 18.61 4.63
CA SER A 13 14.85 19.81 3.88
C SER A 13 13.77 19.55 2.81
N GLY A 14 12.75 20.42 2.80
CA GLY A 14 11.66 20.40 1.82
C GLY A 14 10.60 19.32 2.06
N VAL A 15 10.68 18.56 3.15
CA VAL A 15 9.67 17.55 3.51
C VAL A 15 8.55 18.20 4.34
N THR A 16 7.30 18.00 3.92
CA THR A 16 6.10 18.51 4.63
C THR A 16 5.33 17.40 5.36
N HIS A 17 5.52 16.15 4.93
CA HIS A 17 4.89 15.01 5.56
C HIS A 17 5.74 13.75 5.33
N ALA A 18 5.91 12.94 6.37
CA ALA A 18 6.54 11.63 6.27
C ALA A 18 5.56 10.55 6.72
N ARG A 19 5.53 9.43 5.98
CA ARG A 19 4.69 8.29 6.30
C ARG A 19 5.42 6.97 6.09
N ARG A 20 5.68 6.25 7.17
CA ARG A 20 6.22 4.91 7.19
C ARG A 20 5.17 3.91 6.72
N ILE A 21 5.53 3.10 5.73
CA ILE A 21 4.63 2.07 5.20
C ILE A 21 4.47 0.98 6.26
N LYS A 22 3.21 0.67 6.59
CA LYS A 22 2.84 -0.44 7.48
C LYS A 22 2.24 -1.54 6.63
N VAL A 23 2.72 -2.76 6.81
CA VAL A 23 2.20 -3.94 6.13
C VAL A 23 1.47 -4.83 7.12
N ARG A 24 0.35 -5.40 6.70
CA ARG A 24 -0.38 -6.38 7.49
C ARG A 24 0.07 -7.78 7.09
N ARG A 25 0.62 -8.55 8.03
CA ARG A 25 0.91 -9.98 7.85
C ARG A 25 0.09 -10.74 8.90
N GLY A 26 -1.01 -11.35 8.46
CA GLY A 26 -1.98 -11.96 9.37
C GLY A 26 -2.67 -10.91 10.26
N GLU A 27 -2.56 -11.09 11.57
CA GLU A 27 -3.09 -10.14 12.56
C GLU A 27 -2.12 -8.99 12.87
N ASP A 28 -0.83 -9.19 12.60
CA ASP A 28 0.20 -8.22 12.93
C ASP A 28 0.26 -7.06 11.94
N LYS A 29 0.42 -5.84 12.49
CA LYS A 29 0.78 -4.64 11.75
C LYS A 29 2.28 -4.40 11.91
N ILE A 30 3.03 -4.74 10.87
CA ILE A 30 4.49 -4.62 10.88
C ILE A 30 4.86 -3.27 10.26
N GLN A 31 5.66 -2.50 10.97
CA GLN A 31 6.29 -1.30 10.41
C GLN A 31 7.42 -1.71 9.48
N THR A 32 7.42 -1.18 8.27
CA THR A 32 8.53 -1.40 7.33
C THR A 32 9.60 -0.33 7.49
N GLU A 33 10.78 -0.57 6.92
CA GLU A 33 11.82 0.44 6.79
C GLU A 33 11.56 1.45 5.67
N THR A 34 10.50 1.26 4.88
CA THR A 34 10.16 2.12 3.75
C THR A 34 9.31 3.30 4.22
N VAL A 35 9.73 4.51 3.81
CA VAL A 35 9.06 5.76 4.13
C VAL A 35 8.66 6.46 2.83
N VAL A 36 7.44 6.98 2.80
CA VAL A 36 6.97 7.90 1.76
C VAL A 36 7.12 9.32 2.30
N LEU A 37 7.91 10.13 1.60
CA LEU A 37 8.08 11.55 1.90
C LEU A 37 7.22 12.37 0.94
N THR A 38 6.54 13.38 1.47
CA THR A 38 5.83 14.40 0.71
C THR A 38 6.66 15.68 0.76
N PHE A 39 6.95 16.24 -0.41
CA PHE A 39 7.75 17.44 -0.53
C PHE A 39 6.86 18.68 -0.73
N ASP A 40 7.36 19.85 -0.39
CA ASP A 40 6.73 21.15 -0.65
C ASP A 40 6.73 21.56 -2.15
N SER A 41 7.43 20.79 -3.00
CA SER A 41 7.52 21.00 -4.44
C SER A 41 6.74 19.93 -5.23
N PRO A 42 6.12 20.30 -6.37
CA PRO A 42 5.48 19.34 -7.28
C PRO A 42 6.45 18.29 -7.85
N LYS A 43 7.73 18.63 -7.95
CA LYS A 43 8.79 17.72 -8.40
C LYS A 43 9.74 17.46 -7.23
N PRO A 44 9.83 16.22 -6.72
CA PRO A 44 10.77 15.91 -5.65
C PRO A 44 12.21 15.99 -6.17
N PRO A 45 13.19 16.26 -5.29
CA PRO A 45 14.60 16.17 -5.65
C PRO A 45 14.96 14.73 -6.03
N SER A 46 16.00 14.52 -6.85
CA SER A 46 16.47 13.17 -7.20
C SER A 46 17.19 12.48 -6.04
N ARG A 47 17.76 13.26 -5.12
CA ARG A 47 18.48 12.80 -3.94
C ARG A 47 18.16 13.66 -2.73
N ILE A 48 18.20 13.05 -1.56
CA ILE A 48 18.13 13.74 -0.27
C ILE A 48 19.34 13.38 0.58
N ARG A 49 19.65 14.26 1.53
CA ARG A 49 20.67 14.00 2.55
C ARG A 49 19.98 13.75 3.88
N ALA A 50 20.19 12.58 4.46
CA ALA A 50 19.67 12.19 5.76
C ALA A 50 20.86 11.91 6.68
N GLY A 51 21.22 12.88 7.52
CA GLY A 51 22.48 12.87 8.27
C GLY A 51 23.70 12.78 7.33
N TYR A 52 24.48 11.71 7.45
CA TYR A 52 25.66 11.44 6.62
C TYR A 52 25.35 10.61 5.36
N LEU A 53 24.10 10.20 5.15
CA LEU A 53 23.69 9.41 4.00
C LEU A 53 23.14 10.29 2.88
N THR A 54 23.46 9.92 1.64
CA THR A 54 22.79 10.43 0.44
C THR A 54 21.91 9.33 -0.12
N LEU A 55 20.61 9.59 -0.24
CA LEU A 55 19.61 8.60 -0.66
C LEU A 55 18.95 9.06 -1.96
N ASP A 56 18.75 8.14 -2.90
CA ASP A 56 17.98 8.41 -4.11
C ASP A 56 16.48 8.42 -3.78
N VAL A 57 15.77 9.43 -4.29
CA VAL A 57 14.32 9.55 -4.18
C VAL A 57 13.67 8.96 -5.41
N ARG A 58 12.63 8.15 -5.21
CA ARG A 58 11.83 7.55 -6.28
C ARG A 58 10.36 7.92 -6.10
N PRO A 59 9.64 8.22 -7.19
CA PRO A 59 8.19 8.44 -7.13
C PRO A 59 7.50 7.24 -6.48
N TYR A 60 6.65 7.52 -5.49
CA TYR A 60 5.85 6.50 -4.84
C TYR A 60 4.60 6.19 -5.67
N VAL A 61 4.49 4.96 -6.15
CA VAL A 61 3.27 4.45 -6.80
C VAL A 61 2.57 3.51 -5.82
N PRO A 62 1.41 3.89 -5.26
CA PRO A 62 0.69 3.03 -4.33
C PRO A 62 0.21 1.76 -5.03
N LEU A 63 0.14 0.66 -4.27
CA LEU A 63 -0.46 -0.58 -4.77
C LEU A 63 -1.92 -0.31 -5.18
N PRO A 64 -2.38 -0.86 -6.32
CA PRO A 64 -3.76 -0.72 -6.75
C PRO A 64 -4.72 -1.14 -5.64
N MET A 65 -5.66 -0.26 -5.30
CA MET A 65 -6.62 -0.53 -4.25
C MET A 65 -7.53 -1.69 -4.66
N ARG A 66 -7.50 -2.78 -3.90
CA ARG A 66 -8.32 -3.98 -4.12
C ARG A 66 -9.32 -4.12 -2.99
N TYR A 67 -10.60 -4.22 -3.32
CA TYR A 67 -11.62 -4.54 -2.31
C TYR A 67 -11.82 -6.05 -2.20
N TYR A 68 -11.35 -6.63 -1.09
CA TYR A 68 -11.28 -8.08 -0.86
C TYR A 68 -12.62 -8.82 -0.92
N LYS A 69 -13.76 -8.16 -0.75
CA LYS A 69 -15.05 -8.84 -0.86
C LYS A 69 -15.36 -9.22 -2.32
N CYS A 70 -15.10 -8.32 -3.27
CA CYS A 70 -15.40 -8.56 -4.69
C CYS A 70 -14.16 -8.85 -5.54
N GLN A 71 -12.96 -8.75 -4.96
CA GLN A 71 -11.65 -9.00 -5.59
C GLN A 71 -11.31 -8.08 -6.78
N ARG A 72 -12.12 -7.05 -7.04
CA ARG A 72 -11.87 -6.05 -8.09
C ARG A 72 -11.09 -4.84 -7.56
N TYR A 73 -10.41 -4.16 -8.48
CA TYR A 73 -9.62 -2.96 -8.20
C TYR A 73 -10.45 -1.66 -8.29
N GLY A 74 -9.89 -0.57 -7.75
CA GLY A 74 -10.33 0.80 -7.99
C GLY A 74 -11.45 1.33 -7.10
N HIS A 75 -11.95 0.54 -6.15
CA HIS A 75 -13.02 0.98 -5.24
C HIS A 75 -12.94 0.28 -3.89
N GLY A 76 -13.39 0.96 -2.84
CA GLY A 76 -13.47 0.44 -1.47
C GLY A 76 -14.85 -0.13 -1.14
N LYS A 77 -15.08 -0.43 0.15
CA LYS A 77 -16.34 -1.00 0.67
C LYS A 77 -17.56 -0.19 0.24
N ASP A 78 -17.51 1.13 0.41
CA ASP A 78 -18.69 2.01 0.26
C ASP A 78 -19.13 2.19 -1.20
N ARG A 79 -18.23 1.93 -2.14
CA ARG A 79 -18.49 2.05 -3.59
C ARG A 79 -18.67 0.68 -4.27
N CYS A 80 -18.63 -0.42 -3.50
CA CYS A 80 -18.79 -1.76 -4.03
C CYS A 80 -20.25 -2.05 -4.37
N LYS A 81 -20.54 -2.25 -5.67
CA LYS A 81 -21.89 -2.61 -6.15
C LYS A 81 -22.21 -4.11 -6.05
N LYS A 82 -21.22 -4.96 -5.74
CA LYS A 82 -21.42 -6.41 -5.63
C LYS A 82 -21.96 -6.77 -4.24
N PRO A 83 -23.14 -7.43 -4.14
CA PRO A 83 -23.75 -7.74 -2.86
C PRO A 83 -23.06 -8.92 -2.16
N ALA A 84 -22.66 -9.95 -2.92
CA ALA A 84 -22.03 -11.16 -2.41
C ALA A 84 -20.50 -11.09 -2.47
N ALA A 85 -19.85 -11.82 -1.55
CA ALA A 85 -18.41 -12.06 -1.63
C ALA A 85 -18.08 -13.07 -2.73
N VAL A 86 -16.91 -12.92 -3.35
CA VAL A 86 -16.38 -13.89 -4.31
C VAL A 86 -15.16 -14.61 -3.72
N CYS A 87 -14.99 -15.87 -4.11
CA CYS A 87 -13.84 -16.67 -3.75
C CYS A 87 -12.55 -16.03 -4.30
N VAL A 88 -11.53 -15.90 -3.44
CA VAL A 88 -10.21 -15.34 -3.81
C VAL A 88 -9.49 -16.19 -4.84
N ARG A 89 -9.68 -17.51 -4.79
CA ARG A 89 -9.00 -18.47 -5.66
C ARG A 89 -9.58 -18.51 -7.07
N CYS A 90 -10.90 -18.56 -7.22
CA CYS A 90 -11.54 -18.79 -8.52
C CYS A 90 -12.46 -17.65 -9.00
N GLY A 91 -12.67 -16.60 -8.19
CA GLY A 91 -13.51 -15.46 -8.54
C GLY A 91 -15.03 -15.72 -8.56
N LYS A 92 -15.47 -16.94 -8.25
CA LYS A 92 -16.90 -17.33 -8.22
C LYS A 92 -17.52 -17.13 -6.83
N GLY A 93 -18.83 -16.90 -6.78
CA GLY A 93 -19.60 -16.80 -5.54
C GLY A 93 -19.98 -18.16 -4.94
N GLY A 94 -20.62 -18.14 -3.77
CA GLY A 94 -21.24 -19.31 -3.14
C GLY A 94 -20.34 -20.13 -2.21
N HIS A 95 -19.05 -19.78 -2.08
CA HIS A 95 -18.11 -20.46 -1.19
C HIS A 95 -16.95 -19.53 -0.79
N VAL A 96 -16.20 -19.95 0.23
CA VAL A 96 -14.94 -19.32 0.65
C VAL A 96 -13.74 -20.07 0.09
N GLU A 97 -12.58 -19.41 0.03
CA GLU A 97 -11.33 -19.99 -0.49
C GLU A 97 -10.99 -21.36 0.10
N ARG A 98 -11.18 -21.54 1.41
CA ARG A 98 -10.90 -22.79 2.13
C ARG A 98 -11.68 -24.00 1.58
N ASN A 99 -12.85 -23.77 0.99
CA ASN A 99 -13.74 -24.80 0.44
C ASN A 99 -13.75 -24.79 -1.10
N CYS A 100 -12.77 -24.15 -1.75
CA CYS A 100 -12.70 -24.03 -3.19
C CYS A 100 -11.92 -25.19 -3.83
N SER A 101 -12.61 -26.05 -4.58
CA SER A 101 -12.00 -27.13 -5.38
C SER A 101 -11.77 -26.76 -6.85
N ALA A 102 -12.20 -25.56 -7.29
CA ALA A 102 -11.98 -25.10 -8.65
C ALA A 102 -10.52 -24.67 -8.89
N ASP A 103 -10.09 -24.72 -10.15
CA ASP A 103 -8.79 -24.22 -10.57
C ASP A 103 -8.66 -22.71 -10.28
N PRO A 104 -7.45 -22.24 -9.93
CA PRO A 104 -7.19 -20.82 -9.75
C PRO A 104 -7.54 -20.02 -11.01
N HIS A 105 -8.31 -18.95 -10.84
CA HIS A 105 -8.71 -18.06 -11.93
C HIS A 105 -8.71 -16.61 -11.47
N CYS A 106 -8.01 -15.76 -12.23
CA CYS A 106 -7.95 -14.33 -11.97
C CYS A 106 -9.15 -13.63 -12.58
N ILE A 107 -9.97 -12.95 -11.75
CA ILE A 107 -11.14 -12.18 -12.21
C ILE A 107 -10.79 -11.00 -13.14
N SER A 108 -9.51 -10.65 -13.27
CA SER A 108 -9.02 -9.50 -14.05
C SER A 108 -8.16 -9.90 -15.25
N CYS A 109 -7.91 -11.20 -15.49
CA CYS A 109 -7.15 -11.72 -16.64
C CYS A 109 -8.08 -12.54 -17.53
#